data_AF-A0AAV5UWS7-F1
#
_entry.id   AF-A0AAV5UWS7-F1
#
_cell.length_a   1.000
_cell.length_b   1.000
_cell.length_c   1.000
_cell.angle_alpha   90.00
_cell.angle_beta   90.00
_cell.angle_gamma   90.00
#
_symmetry.space_group_name_H-M   'P 1'
#
loop_
_entity.id
_entity.type
_entity.pdbx_description
1 polymer ?
#
loop_
_entity_poly.entity_id
_entity_poly.type
_entity_poly.pdbx_seq_one_letter_code
_entity_poly.pdbx_strand_id
1 'polypeptide(L)'
;SDPECFNYTTSNSNKSISFCNVPEMDRCVKSISYIPQFAPIAFLTLNGTSLTQFAWLCPTEEFCCDWSCCKDTQDMAPMIVGVMFASFSLMTMVVYTWICIRFRQLRRQSTRVVYSANPRQ
;
A
#
# COMPACT_ATOMS: atom_id res chain seq x y z
N SER A 1 22.64 -4.25 8.65
CA SER A 1 23.52 -4.05 9.81
C SER A 1 22.93 -2.92 10.60
N ASP A 2 22.56 -3.12 11.86
CA ASP A 2 21.93 -2.06 12.65
C ASP A 2 22.92 -0.91 12.87
N PRO A 3 22.52 0.36 12.68
CA PRO A 3 23.42 1.51 12.87
C PRO A 3 23.83 1.61 14.34
N GLU A 4 25.11 1.93 14.60
CA GLU A 4 25.58 2.20 15.96
C GLU A 4 24.88 3.45 16.51
N CYS A 5 24.06 3.28 17.53
CA CYS A 5 23.32 4.37 18.17
C CYS A 5 23.87 4.68 19.56
N PHE A 6 24.12 5.96 19.82
CA PHE A 6 24.49 6.48 21.12
C PHE A 6 23.25 7.06 21.81
N ASN A 7 22.96 6.58 23.01
CA ASN A 7 21.85 7.08 23.82
C ASN A 7 22.36 8.10 24.83
N TYR A 8 21.76 9.29 24.85
CA TYR A 8 22.04 10.34 25.81
C TYR A 8 20.78 10.63 26.62
N THR A 9 20.92 10.70 27.94
CA THR A 9 19.85 11.12 28.83
C THR A 9 19.98 12.61 29.09
N THR A 10 18.95 13.38 28.73
CA THR A 10 18.96 14.83 28.97
C THR A 10 18.81 15.15 30.45
N SER A 11 19.72 15.97 31.00
CA SER A 11 19.69 16.35 32.42
C SER A 11 18.43 17.13 32.83
N ASN A 12 17.76 17.77 31.87
CA ASN A 12 16.67 18.71 32.13
C ASN A 12 15.27 18.06 32.07
N SER A 13 15.12 16.92 31.39
CA SER A 13 13.81 16.27 31.22
C SER A 13 13.79 14.77 31.45
N ASN A 14 14.94 14.17 31.80
CA ASN A 14 15.13 12.74 31.96
C ASN A 14 14.61 11.93 30.74
N LYS A 15 14.63 12.54 29.55
CA LYS A 15 14.31 11.90 28.29
C LYS A 15 15.58 11.33 27.68
N SER A 16 15.52 10.08 27.25
CA SER A 16 16.54 9.45 26.42
C SER A 16 16.37 9.92 24.98
N ILE A 17 17.45 10.43 24.39
CA ILE A 17 17.56 10.78 22.98
C ILE A 17 18.62 9.87 22.38
N SER A 18 18.31 9.20 21.28
CA SER A 18 19.25 8.35 20.55
C SER A 18 19.78 9.08 19.32
N PHE A 19 21.10 9.01 19.11
CA PHE A 19 21.78 9.50 17.92
C PHE A 19 22.46 8.32 17.24
N CYS A 20 22.01 7.97 16.04
CA CYS A 20 22.55 6.85 15.28
C CYS A 20 23.54 7.35 14.23
N ASN A 21 24.67 6.66 14.10
CA ASN A 21 25.60 6.88 12.99
C ASN A 21 25.02 6.24 11.74
N VAL A 22 24.26 7.02 10.97
CA VAL A 22 23.65 6.55 9.71
C VAL A 22 24.66 6.76 8.59
N PRO A 23 25.20 5.69 7.98
CA PRO A 23 26.38 5.79 7.11
C PRO A 23 26.08 6.45 5.77
N GLU A 24 24.84 6.39 5.29
CA GLU A 24 24.42 6.95 4.00
C GLU A 24 23.03 7.58 4.12
N MET A 25 22.89 8.81 3.62
CA MET A 25 21.62 9.52 3.54
C MET A 25 21.45 10.09 2.14
N ASP A 26 20.25 9.96 1.60
CA ASP A 26 19.88 10.56 0.34
C ASP A 26 19.37 11.99 0.55
N ARG A 27 19.82 12.89 -0.33
CA ARG A 27 19.39 14.30 -0.29
C ARG A 27 18.13 14.47 -1.11
N CYS A 28 17.03 14.76 -0.40
CA CYS A 28 15.78 15.14 -1.01
C CYS A 28 15.73 16.66 -1.19
N VAL A 29 15.20 17.10 -2.34
CA VAL A 29 15.08 18.52 -2.69
C VAL A 29 13.70 18.80 -3.25
N LYS A 30 13.08 19.90 -2.80
CA LYS A 30 11.80 20.35 -3.34
C LYS A 30 11.72 21.87 -3.46
N SER A 31 11.05 22.35 -4.51
CA SER A 31 10.87 23.79 -4.70
C SER A 31 9.84 24.34 -3.72
N ILE A 32 10.17 25.48 -3.11
CA ILE A 32 9.31 26.22 -2.18
C ILE A 32 8.05 26.75 -2.90
N SER A 33 8.14 26.93 -4.23
CA SER A 33 7.04 27.39 -5.08
C SER A 33 5.80 26.49 -5.04
N TYR A 34 5.94 25.21 -4.66
CA TYR A 34 4.82 24.26 -4.61
C TYR A 34 3.97 24.38 -3.35
N ILE A 35 4.39 25.18 -2.36
CA ILE A 35 3.58 25.40 -1.16
C ILE A 35 2.88 26.77 -1.29
N PRO A 36 1.59 26.82 -1.65
CA PRO A 36 0.89 28.08 -1.86
C PRO A 36 0.84 28.95 -0.60
N GLN A 37 0.93 28.35 0.59
CA GLN A 37 0.91 29.08 1.86
C GLN A 37 2.22 29.87 2.15
N PHE A 38 3.31 29.60 1.43
CA PHE A 38 4.56 30.36 1.56
C PHE A 38 4.77 31.39 0.45
N ALA A 39 3.79 31.58 -0.44
CA ALA A 39 3.88 32.51 -1.57
C ALA A 39 4.27 33.97 -1.21
N PRO A 40 3.95 34.53 -0.02
CA PRO A 40 4.40 35.89 0.32
C PRO A 40 5.78 35.94 1.02
N ILE A 41 6.43 34.80 1.31
CA ILE A 41 7.65 34.76 2.12
C ILE A 41 8.86 34.41 1.25
N ALA A 42 9.82 35.34 1.17
CA ALA A 42 11.11 35.10 0.56
C ALA A 42 12.14 34.69 1.61
N PHE A 43 12.77 33.54 1.40
CA PHE A 43 13.92 33.12 2.21
C PHE A 43 15.19 33.61 1.53
N LEU A 44 15.96 34.45 2.20
CA LEU A 44 17.18 35.05 1.66
C LEU A 44 18.40 34.53 2.43
N THR A 45 19.52 34.35 1.73
CA THR A 45 20.82 34.11 2.37
C THR A 45 21.38 35.40 2.97
N LEU A 46 22.47 35.30 3.74
CA LEU A 46 23.22 36.46 4.25
C LEU A 46 23.71 37.39 3.13
N ASN A 47 23.88 36.87 1.91
CA ASN A 47 24.30 37.63 0.74
C ASN A 47 23.10 38.18 -0.07
N GLY A 48 21.88 38.02 0.43
CA GLY A 48 20.65 38.46 -0.25
C GLY A 48 20.21 37.57 -1.41
N THR A 49 20.78 36.36 -1.57
CA THR A 49 20.32 35.44 -2.63
C THR A 49 19.05 34.72 -2.19
N SER A 50 18.05 34.66 -3.07
CA SER A 50 16.79 33.97 -2.79
C SER A 50 16.96 32.45 -2.80
N LEU A 51 16.56 31.81 -1.70
CA LEU A 51 16.44 30.37 -1.60
C LEU A 51 15.10 29.96 -2.23
N THR A 52 15.17 29.15 -3.28
CA THR A 52 14.00 28.65 -4.02
C THR A 52 13.68 27.20 -3.70
N GLN A 53 14.58 26.51 -3.00
CA GLN A 53 14.50 25.07 -2.74
C GLN A 53 14.72 24.77 -1.26
N PHE A 54 13.94 23.82 -0.76
CA PHE A 54 14.14 23.19 0.54
C PHE A 54 14.80 21.83 0.33
N ALA A 55 15.76 21.49 1.17
CA ALA A 55 16.43 20.19 1.13
C ALA A 55 16.41 19.54 2.50
N TRP A 56 16.17 18.23 2.54
CA TRP A 56 16.25 17.40 3.74
C TRP A 56 16.99 16.10 3.40
N LEU A 57 17.40 15.38 4.43
CA LEU A 57 18.11 14.11 4.30
C LEU A 57 17.20 12.97 4.71
N CYS A 58 17.19 11.90 3.93
CA CYS A 58 16.48 10.67 4.24
C CYS A 58 17.45 9.50 4.38
N PRO A 59 17.18 8.52 5.27
CA PRO A 59 17.90 7.25 5.26
C PRO A 59 17.76 6.56 3.90
N THR A 60 18.77 5.81 3.46
CA THR A 60 18.75 5.08 2.18
C THR A 60 17.66 4.00 2.07
N GLU A 61 17.10 3.56 3.19
CA GLU A 61 15.95 2.64 3.22
C GLU A 61 14.61 3.36 2.99
N GLU A 62 14.62 4.69 2.95
CA GLU A 62 13.44 5.54 2.79
C GLU A 62 13.58 6.39 1.53
N PHE A 63 12.46 6.66 0.85
CA PHE A 63 12.45 7.46 -0.37
C PHE A 63 12.00 8.89 -0.09
N CYS A 64 12.40 9.81 -0.97
CA CYS A 64 11.98 11.20 -0.95
C CYS A 64 10.49 11.34 -1.29
N CYS A 65 9.69 11.61 -0.26
CA CYS A 65 8.27 11.90 -0.38
C CYS A 65 8.03 13.41 -0.55
N ASP A 66 6.78 13.86 -0.39
CA ASP A 66 6.44 15.25 -0.63
C ASP A 66 7.16 16.24 0.29
N TRP A 67 7.18 16.02 1.60
CA TRP A 67 7.84 16.89 2.59
C TRP A 67 8.43 16.08 3.75
N SER A 68 8.65 14.80 3.53
CA SER A 68 9.11 13.84 4.52
C SER A 68 9.85 12.68 3.84
N CYS A 69 10.48 11.83 4.65
CA CYS A 69 10.95 10.53 4.21
C CYS A 69 9.80 9.52 4.33
N CYS A 70 9.66 8.63 3.35
CA CYS A 70 8.65 7.59 3.35
C CYS A 70 9.32 6.22 3.19
N LYS A 71 8.94 5.28 4.05
CA LYS A 71 9.18 3.87 3.80
C LYS A 71 8.27 3.43 2.66
N ASP A 72 8.79 2.61 1.76
CA ASP A 72 7.98 1.98 0.74
C ASP A 72 6.97 1.04 1.43
N THR A 73 5.84 1.61 1.80
CA THR A 73 4.71 0.92 2.41
C THR A 73 3.73 0.51 1.33
N GLN A 74 4.20 0.31 0.09
CA GLN A 74 3.48 -0.52 -0.88
C GLN A 74 3.56 -2.00 -0.49
N ASP A 75 3.17 -2.33 0.73
CA ASP A 75 2.56 -3.62 1.05
C ASP A 75 1.15 -3.65 0.40
N MET A 76 1.10 -3.46 -0.92
CA MET A 76 -0.06 -3.75 -1.76
C MET A 76 -0.22 -5.28 -1.91
N ALA A 77 0.80 -6.05 -1.51
CA ALA A 77 0.79 -7.51 -1.49
C ALA A 77 -0.47 -8.11 -0.81
N PRO A 78 -0.85 -7.74 0.43
CA PRO A 78 -2.08 -8.24 1.05
C PRO A 78 -3.35 -7.87 0.27
N MET A 79 -3.40 -6.68 -0.33
CA MET A 79 -4.56 -6.26 -1.12
C MET A 79 -4.69 -7.09 -2.40
N ILE A 80 -3.58 -7.28 -3.13
CA ILE A 80 -3.54 -8.09 -4.36
C ILE A 80 -3.89 -9.55 -4.06
N VAL A 81 -3.32 -10.13 -3.01
CA VAL A 81 -3.61 -11.50 -2.57
C VAL A 81 -5.10 -11.63 -2.21
N GLY A 82 -5.66 -10.67 -1.48
CA GLY A 82 -7.09 -10.65 -1.15
C GLY A 82 -8.01 -10.65 -2.37
N VAL A 83 -7.70 -9.84 -3.39
CA VAL A 83 -8.47 -9.80 -4.65
C VAL A 83 -8.41 -11.12 -5.40
N MET A 84 -7.22 -11.75 -5.46
CA MET A 84 -7.05 -13.05 -6.12
C MET A 84 -7.90 -14.14 -5.46
N PHE A 85 -7.88 -14.25 -4.13
CA PHE A 85 -8.70 -15.22 -3.40
C PHE A 85 -10.21 -14.99 -3.57
N ALA A 86 -10.65 -13.73 -3.54
CA ALA A 86 -12.06 -13.39 -3.74
C ALA A 86 -12.55 -13.78 -5.14
N SER A 87 -11.77 -13.48 -6.19
CA SER A 87 -12.10 -13.85 -7.57
C SER A 87 -12.17 -15.37 -7.77
N PHE A 88 -11.22 -16.12 -7.19
CA PHE A 88 -11.20 -17.57 -7.28
C PHE A 88 -12.42 -18.20 -6.61
N SER A 89 -12.80 -17.70 -5.43
CA SER A 89 -13.98 -18.15 -4.68
C SER A 89 -15.29 -17.86 -5.42
N LEU A 90 -15.40 -16.72 -6.10
CA LEU A 90 -16.56 -16.41 -6.94
C LEU A 90 -16.66 -17.36 -8.13
N MET A 91 -15.55 -17.64 -8.81
CA MET A 91 -15.52 -18.55 -9.96
C MET A 91 -15.93 -19.97 -9.58
N THR A 92 -15.44 -20.50 -8.45
CA THR A 92 -15.83 -21.85 -7.99
C THR A 92 -17.31 -21.93 -7.65
N MET A 93 -17.89 -20.89 -7.05
CA MET A 93 -19.33 -20.81 -6.76
C MET A 93 -20.18 -20.78 -8.05
N VAL A 94 -19.75 -20.04 -9.08
CA VAL A 94 -20.42 -20.03 -10.40
C VAL A 94 -20.36 -21.41 -11.06
N VAL A 95 -19.21 -22.07 -11.04
CA VAL A 95 -19.06 -23.43 -11.59
C VAL A 95 -19.94 -24.43 -10.84
N TYR A 96 -19.95 -24.36 -9.51
CA TYR A 96 -20.76 -25.26 -8.68
C TYR A 96 -22.26 -25.08 -8.94
N THR A 97 -22.74 -23.84 -8.96
CA THR A 97 -24.15 -23.55 -9.28
C THR A 97 -24.53 -24.02 -10.69
N TRP A 98 -23.65 -23.83 -11.68
CA TRP A 98 -23.86 -24.33 -13.04
C TRP A 98 -23.97 -25.86 -13.10
N ILE A 99 -23.09 -26.59 -12.39
CA ILE A 99 -23.15 -28.05 -12.27
C ILE A 99 -24.47 -28.49 -11.60
N CYS A 100 -24.88 -27.84 -10.50
CA CYS A 100 -26.13 -28.14 -9.82
C CYS A 100 -27.35 -27.94 -10.73
N ILE A 101 -27.36 -26.87 -11.54
CA ILE A 101 -28.45 -26.60 -12.50
C ILE A 101 -28.48 -27.68 -13.57
N ARG A 102 -27.33 -28.04 -14.16
CA ARG A 102 -27.24 -29.09 -15.19
C ARG A 102 -27.72 -30.44 -14.66
N PHE A 103 -27.32 -30.81 -13.45
CA PHE A 103 -27.76 -32.07 -12.83
C PHE A 103 -29.28 -32.09 -12.59
N ARG A 104 -29.86 -30.97 -12.15
CA ARG A 104 -31.32 -30.83 -12.01
C ARG A 104 -32.04 -30.96 -13.35
N GLN A 105 -31.49 -30.40 -14.43
CA GLN A 105 -32.07 -30.52 -15.79
C GLN A 105 -32.06 -31.98 -16.27
N LEU A 106 -30.94 -32.69 -16.12
CA LEU A 106 -30.84 -34.10 -16.50
C LEU A 106 -31.84 -34.97 -15.71
N ARG A 107 -31.98 -34.71 -14.41
CA ARG A 107 -32.95 -35.43 -13.57
C ARG A 107 -34.39 -35.23 -14.05
N ARG A 108 -34.77 -34.01 -14.45
CA ARG A 108 -36.10 -33.70 -15.01
C ARG A 108 -36.36 -34.42 -16.34
N GLN A 109 -35.36 -34.55 -17.20
CA GLN A 109 -35.51 -35.28 -18.46
C GLN A 109 -35.75 -36.79 -18.23
N SER A 110 -35.01 -37.40 -17.30
CA SER A 110 -35.20 -38.81 -16.96
C SER A 110 -36.61 -39.09 -16.42
N THR A 111 -37.20 -38.20 -15.61
CA THR A 111 -38.57 -38.41 -15.11
C THR A 111 -39.62 -38.35 -16.22
N ARG A 112 -39.46 -37.48 -17.24
CA ARG A 112 -40.41 -37.41 -18.37
C ARG A 112 -40.45 -38.68 -19.21
N VAL A 113 -39.32 -39.34 -19.43
CA VAL A 113 -39.26 -40.57 -20.25
C VAL A 113 -40.00 -41.73 -19.57
N VAL A 114 -39.92 -41.84 -18.24
CA VAL A 114 -40.62 -42.90 -17.48
C VAL A 114 -42.14 -42.77 -17.58
N TYR A 115 -42.69 -41.54 -17.56
CA TYR A 115 -44.14 -41.34 -17.74
C TYR A 115 -44.62 -41.57 -19.18
N SER A 116 -43.75 -41.38 -20.18
CA SER A 116 -44.06 -41.67 -21.60
C SER A 116 -44.09 -43.16 -21.91
N ALA A 117 -43.41 -44.01 -21.13
CA ALA A 117 -43.27 -45.44 -21.40
C ALA A 117 -44.36 -46.31 -20.75
N ASN A 118 -45.29 -45.71 -19.99
CA ASN A 118 -46.40 -46.42 -19.36
C ASN A 118 -47.75 -45.85 -19.81
N PRO A 119 -48.16 -46.06 -21.08
CA PRO A 119 -49.55 -45.90 -21.45
C PRO A 119 -50.34 -47.01 -20.75
N ARG A 120 -51.05 -46.65 -19.68
CA ARG A 120 -52.02 -47.53 -19.03
C ARG A 120 -52.94 -48.15 -20.10
N GLN A 121 -52.78 -49.44 -20.33
CA GLN A 121 -53.88 -50.34 -20.71
C GLN A 121 -54.73 -50.63 -19.48
#